data_AF-A0A950EQ63-F1
#
_entry.id   AF-A0A950EQ63-F1
#
_cell.length_a   1.000
_cell.length_b   1.000
_cell.length_c   1.000
_cell.angle_alpha   90.00
_cell.angle_beta   90.00
_cell.angle_gamma   90.00
#
_symmetry.space_group_name_H-M   'P 1'
#
loop_
_entity.id
_entity.type
_entity.pdbx_description
1 polymer ?
#
loop_
_entity_poly.entity_id
_entity_poly.type
_entity_poly.pdbx_seq_one_letter_code
_entity_poly.pdbx_strand_id
1 'polypeptide(L)'
;MKRLMQRQGQVGADGAPVAQQRQRPRPQARPAEKRTTPAEFLRQVRAELRKVAWPNRAEVMNYSVIVFIVLVVLIALIFGLDYVFGKFVFFLFKK
;
A
#
# COMPACT_ATOMS: atom_id res chain seq x y z
N MET A 1 -14.54 11.20 -64.75
CA MET A 1 -13.47 10.44 -65.44
C MET A 1 -12.33 9.91 -64.56
N LYS A 2 -12.14 10.36 -63.30
CA LYS A 2 -11.03 9.88 -62.44
C LYS A 2 -11.20 8.50 -61.77
N ARG A 3 -12.38 7.86 -61.85
CA ARG A 3 -12.66 6.53 -61.25
C ARG A 3 -12.45 5.35 -62.20
N LEU A 4 -12.29 5.61 -63.50
CA LEU A 4 -12.04 4.56 -64.51
C LEU A 4 -10.54 4.23 -64.65
N MET A 5 -9.67 5.20 -64.35
CA MET A 5 -8.20 5.00 -64.39
C MET A 5 -7.65 4.20 -63.20
N GLN A 6 -8.38 4.10 -62.09
CA GLN A 6 -7.89 3.44 -60.88
C GLN A 6 -8.05 1.91 -60.90
N ARG A 7 -8.84 1.37 -61.84
CA ARG A 7 -9.01 -0.07 -62.07
C ARG A 7 -7.94 -0.70 -62.97
N GLN A 8 -7.14 0.13 -63.65
CA GLN A 8 -6.21 -0.33 -64.70
C GLN A 8 -4.80 -0.63 -64.18
N GLY A 9 -4.56 -0.51 -62.87
CA GLY A 9 -3.23 -0.66 -62.25
C GLY A 9 -2.91 -2.05 -61.70
N GLN A 10 -3.70 -3.09 -61.98
CA GLN A 10 -3.43 -4.46 -61.51
C GLN A 10 -3.74 -5.48 -62.61
N VAL A 11 -2.93 -5.50 -63.66
CA VAL A 11 -2.88 -6.63 -64.58
C VAL A 11 -1.41 -6.94 -64.84
N GLY A 12 -0.96 -8.12 -64.39
CA GLY A 12 0.34 -8.66 -64.79
C GLY A 12 0.33 -9.02 -66.28
N ALA A 13 1.50 -9.23 -66.87
CA ALA A 13 1.70 -9.39 -68.32
C ALA A 13 0.84 -10.48 -69.01
N ASP A 14 0.18 -11.37 -68.26
CA ASP A 14 -0.59 -12.51 -68.78
C ASP A 14 -2.12 -12.40 -68.55
N GLY A 15 -2.66 -11.22 -68.26
CA GLY A 15 -4.12 -10.97 -68.33
C GLY A 15 -4.99 -11.63 -67.24
N ALA A 16 -4.40 -12.30 -66.25
CA ALA A 16 -5.15 -12.86 -65.12
C ALA A 16 -5.43 -11.78 -64.03
N PRO A 17 -6.65 -11.68 -63.49
CA PRO A 17 -6.95 -10.74 -62.42
C PRO A 17 -6.22 -11.17 -61.15
N VAL A 18 -5.31 -10.31 -60.66
CA VAL A 18 -4.66 -10.51 -59.36
C VAL A 18 -5.74 -10.44 -58.29
N ALA A 19 -6.16 -11.60 -57.79
CA ALA A 19 -7.11 -11.69 -56.70
C ALA A 19 -6.44 -11.07 -55.47
N GLN A 20 -6.74 -9.79 -55.20
CA GLN A 20 -6.25 -9.07 -54.05
C GLN A 20 -6.77 -9.79 -52.81
N GLN A 21 -5.91 -10.61 -52.22
CA GLN A 21 -6.15 -11.34 -51.00
C GLN A 21 -6.47 -10.32 -49.91
N ARG A 22 -7.77 -10.07 -49.70
CA ARG A 22 -8.27 -9.28 -48.58
C ARG A 22 -7.79 -9.96 -47.32
N GLN A 23 -6.71 -9.41 -46.75
CA GLN A 23 -6.28 -9.72 -45.41
C GLN A 23 -7.45 -9.40 -44.48
N ARG A 24 -8.19 -10.42 -44.08
CA ARG A 24 -9.20 -10.31 -43.03
C ARG A 24 -8.48 -9.83 -41.77
N PRO A 25 -8.91 -8.73 -41.12
CA PRO A 25 -8.34 -8.35 -39.84
C PRO A 25 -8.52 -9.53 -38.88
N ARG A 26 -7.41 -10.05 -38.36
CA ARG A 26 -7.46 -11.07 -37.30
C ARG A 26 -8.27 -10.49 -36.12
N PRO A 27 -9.19 -11.25 -35.50
CA PRO A 27 -9.84 -10.83 -34.27
C PRO A 27 -8.74 -10.49 -33.25
N GLN A 28 -8.65 -9.23 -32.85
CA GLN A 28 -7.73 -8.81 -31.80
C GLN A 28 -8.12 -9.58 -30.53
N ALA A 29 -7.26 -10.50 -30.10
CA ALA A 29 -7.43 -11.18 -28.83
C ALA A 29 -7.55 -10.10 -27.74
N ARG A 30 -8.66 -10.11 -27.02
CA ARG A 30 -8.89 -9.17 -25.91
C ARG A 30 -7.71 -9.31 -24.95
N PRO A 31 -7.04 -8.20 -24.56
CA PRO A 31 -5.90 -8.28 -23.66
C PRO A 31 -6.33 -9.03 -22.40
N ALA A 32 -5.61 -10.11 -22.07
CA ALA A 32 -5.82 -10.83 -20.83
C ALA A 32 -5.67 -9.84 -19.67
N GLU A 33 -6.72 -9.73 -18.85
CA GLU A 33 -6.78 -8.82 -17.72
C GLU A 33 -5.59 -9.07 -16.79
N LYS A 34 -4.70 -8.08 -16.70
CA LYS A 34 -3.51 -8.15 -15.85
C LYS A 34 -3.97 -8.20 -14.39
N ARG A 35 -3.97 -9.39 -13.81
CA ARG A 35 -4.18 -9.57 -12.36
C ARG A 35 -3.06 -8.86 -11.61
N THR A 36 -3.42 -8.08 -10.60
CA THR A 36 -2.45 -7.41 -9.73
C THR A 36 -1.52 -8.44 -9.12
N THR A 37 -0.23 -8.26 -9.35
CA THR A 37 0.80 -9.15 -8.80
C THR A 37 1.11 -8.80 -7.34
N PRO A 38 1.58 -9.74 -6.51
CA PRO A 38 1.98 -9.45 -5.12
C PRO A 38 3.03 -8.33 -5.01
N ALA A 39 3.90 -8.19 -6.01
CA ALA A 39 4.88 -7.10 -6.09
C ALA A 39 4.21 -5.72 -6.29
N GLU A 40 3.15 -5.65 -7.09
CA GLU A 40 2.37 -4.42 -7.27
C GLU A 40 1.59 -4.04 -6.00
N PHE A 41 1.05 -5.03 -5.28
CA PHE A 41 0.39 -4.82 -3.99
C PHE A 41 1.34 -4.22 -2.95
N LEU A 42 2.56 -4.75 -2.78
CA LEU A 42 3.56 -4.18 -1.87
C LEU A 42 3.93 -2.74 -2.24
N ARG A 43 3.98 -2.45 -3.55
CA ARG A 43 4.25 -1.10 -4.05
C ARG A 43 3.12 -0.13 -3.70
N GLN A 44 1.87 -0.59 -3.78
CA GLN A 44 0.69 0.17 -3.36
C GLN A 44 0.67 0.39 -1.83
N VAL A 45 0.95 -0.64 -1.03
CA VAL A 45 1.05 -0.53 0.44
C VAL A 45 2.11 0.48 0.85
N ARG A 46 3.30 0.45 0.24
CA ARG A 46 4.34 1.45 0.51
C ARG A 46 3.92 2.86 0.11
N ALA A 47 3.16 3.01 -0.97
CA ALA A 47 2.61 4.31 -1.38
C ALA A 47 1.59 4.84 -0.37
N GLU A 48 0.77 3.98 0.21
CA GLU A 48 -0.21 4.35 1.23
C GLU A 48 0.45 4.64 2.59
N LEU A 49 1.44 3.84 3.00
CA LEU A 49 2.22 4.05 4.22
C LEU A 49 2.99 5.38 4.22
N ARG A 50 3.29 5.95 3.05
CA ARG A 50 3.89 7.30 2.95
C ARG A 50 2.91 8.41 3.27
N LYS A 51 1.59 8.16 3.24
CA LYS A 51 0.56 9.11 3.67
C LYS A 51 0.37 9.12 5.18
N VAL A 52 0.88 8.11 5.88
CA VAL A 52 0.84 8.08 7.34
C VAL A 52 1.79 9.17 7.85
N ALA A 53 1.22 10.14 8.56
CA ALA A 53 1.99 11.15 9.26
C ALA A 53 2.70 10.47 10.44
N TRP A 54 3.96 10.09 10.22
CA TRP A 54 4.78 9.55 11.29
C TRP A 54 5.06 10.65 12.31
N PRO A 55 4.87 10.37 13.60
CA PRO A 55 4.96 11.37 14.65
C PRO A 55 6.37 11.96 14.72
N ASN A 56 6.45 13.23 15.11
CA ASN A 56 7.72 13.89 15.34
C ASN A 56 8.41 13.27 16.57
N ARG A 57 9.73 13.07 16.51
CA ARG A 57 10.51 12.49 17.63
C ARG A 57 10.36 13.28 18.93
N ALA A 58 10.22 14.61 18.82
CA ALA A 58 10.00 15.48 19.97
C ALA A 58 8.65 15.22 20.66
N GLU A 59 7.60 14.98 19.88
CA GLU A 59 6.26 14.70 20.40
C GLU A 59 6.22 13.34 21.12
N VAL A 60 6.84 12.32 20.52
CA VAL A 60 6.98 10.99 21.15
C VAL A 60 7.75 11.09 22.47
N MET A 61 8.82 11.89 22.51
CA MET A 61 9.62 12.09 23.72
C MET A 61 8.80 12.78 24.81
N ASN A 62 8.06 13.84 24.46
CA ASN A 62 7.24 14.59 25.42
C ASN A 62 6.17 13.69 26.06
N TYR A 63 5.44 12.92 25.25
CA TYR A 63 4.44 11.99 25.79
C TYR A 63 5.09 10.88 26.63
N SER A 64 6.25 10.37 26.21
CA SER A 64 6.98 9.37 26.98
C SER A 64 7.44 9.89 28.34
N VAL A 65 7.92 11.14 28.41
CA VAL A 65 8.32 11.80 29.66
C VAL A 65 7.12 11.97 30.60
N ILE A 66 5.98 12.41 30.08
CA ILE A 66 4.75 12.56 30.89
C ILE A 66 4.35 11.21 31.49
N VAL A 67 4.31 10.15 30.68
CA VAL A 67 3.98 8.79 31.15
C VAL A 67 4.99 8.30 32.18
N PHE A 68 6.27 8.57 31.96
CA PHE A 68 7.34 8.19 32.89
C PHE A 68 7.18 8.87 34.25
N ILE A 69 6.87 10.16 34.29
CA ILE A 69 6.62 10.89 35.53
C ILE A 69 5.42 10.30 36.28
N VAL A 70 4.31 10.06 35.57
CA VAL A 70 3.11 9.46 36.17
C VAL A 70 3.41 8.07 36.75
N LEU A 71 4.18 7.26 36.03
CA LEU A 71 4.61 5.94 36.50
C LEU A 71 5.42 6.03 37.79
N VAL A 72 6.39 6.93 37.86
CA VAL A 72 7.21 7.15 39.07
C VAL A 72 6.34 7.58 40.25
N VAL A 73 5.38 8.48 40.04
CA VAL A 73 4.45 8.93 41.09
C VAL A 73 3.60 7.77 41.62
N LEU A 74 3.02 6.96 40.73
CA LEU A 74 2.21 5.81 41.13
C LEU A 74 3.03 4.78 41.91
N ILE A 75 4.25 4.47 41.45
CA ILE A 75 5.16 3.55 42.15
C ILE A 75 5.49 4.10 43.53
N ALA A 76 5.83 5.38 43.66
CA ALA A 76 6.15 6.00 44.93
C ALA A 76 4.97 5.98 45.91
N LEU A 77 3.75 6.22 45.41
CA LEU A 77 2.52 6.16 46.22
C LEU A 77 2.24 4.74 46.73
N ILE A 78 2.29 3.74 45.84
CA ILE A 78 2.08 2.33 46.20
C ILE A 78 3.14 1.91 47.22
N PHE A 79 4.42 2.15 46.91
CA PHE A 79 5.53 1.82 47.81
C PHE A 79 5.41 2.48 49.18
N GLY A 80 5.05 3.76 49.23
CA GLY A 80 4.83 4.48 50.48
C GLY A 80 3.66 3.88 51.27
N LEU A 81 2.58 3.52 50.59
CA LEU A 81 1.42 2.90 51.21
C LEU A 81 1.76 1.51 51.77
N ASP A 82 2.43 0.66 51.00
CA ASP A 82 2.91 -0.66 51.44
C ASP A 82 3.83 -0.55 52.65
N TYR A 83 4.73 0.43 52.67
CA TYR A 83 5.61 0.67 53.81
C TYR A 83 4.82 1.03 55.08
N VAL A 84 3.84 1.94 54.96
CA VAL A 84 2.98 2.35 56.08
C VAL A 84 2.15 1.18 56.58
N PHE A 85 1.51 0.42 55.70
CA PHE A 85 0.73 -0.77 56.08
C PHE A 85 1.61 -1.84 56.73
N GLY A 86 2.80 -2.11 56.19
CA GLY A 86 3.73 -3.08 56.78
C GLY A 86 4.13 -2.70 58.21
N LYS A 87 4.45 -1.41 58.44
CA LYS A 87 4.77 -0.90 59.79
C LYS A 87 3.56 -0.96 60.73
N PHE A 88 2.38 -0.63 60.23
CA PHE A 88 1.13 -0.66 61.00
C PHE A 88 0.77 -2.08 61.45
N VAL A 89 0.86 -3.05 60.53
CA VAL A 89 0.62 -4.47 60.82
C VAL A 89 1.62 -5.01 61.84
N PHE A 90 2.91 -4.73 61.67
CA PHE A 90 3.94 -5.15 62.63
C PHE A 90 3.70 -4.56 64.03
N PHE A 91 3.26 -3.31 64.12
CA PHE A 91 2.89 -2.69 65.41
C PHE A 91 1.70 -3.39 66.07
N LEU A 92 0.70 -3.78 65.27
CA LEU A 92 -0.49 -4.51 65.74
C LEU A 92 -0.16 -5.91 66.25
N PHE A 93 0.73 -6.64 65.58
CA PHE A 93 1.12 -8.01 65.98
C PHE A 93 2.17 -8.06 67.09
N LYS A 94 2.97 -7.00 67.28
CA LYS A 94 3.95 -6.92 68.38
C LYS A 94 3.30 -6.53 69.72
N LYS A 95 2.01 -6.18 69.72
CA LYS A 95 1.22 -5.86 70.91
C LYS A 95 0.31 -7.03 71.26
#